data_AF-A0A519TL60-F1
#
_entry.id   AF-A0A519TL60-F1
#
_cell.length_a   1.000
_cell.length_b   1.000
_cell.length_c   1.000
_cell.angle_alpha   90.00
_cell.angle_beta   90.00
_cell.angle_gamma   90.00
#
_symmetry.space_group_name_H-M   'P 1'
#
loop_
_entity.id
_entity.type
_entity.pdbx_description
1 polymer ?
#
loop_
_entity_poly.entity_id
_entity_poly.type
_entity_poly.pdbx_seq_one_letter_code
_entity_poly.pdbx_strand_id
1 'polypeptide(L)' 'MTIAFAPSYILPLPPGHRFPMLKYELLPEQLLHEGTATASDFFVPTPPP' A
#
# COMPACT_ATOMS: atom_id res chain seq x y z
N MET A 1 5.91 14.04 1.12
CA MET A 1 6.66 12.81 1.50
C MET A 1 6.42 11.81 0.40
N THR A 2 7.40 11.11 -0.15
CA THR A 2 7.09 10.15 -1.24
C THR A 2 6.79 8.76 -0.68
N ILE A 3 5.64 8.21 -1.04
CA ILE A 3 5.17 6.89 -0.62
C ILE A 3 5.07 6.00 -1.86
N ALA A 4 5.87 4.94 -1.89
CA ALA A 4 5.76 3.93 -2.93
C ALA A 4 4.55 3.02 -2.65
N PHE A 5 3.59 2.99 -3.57
CA PHE A 5 2.44 2.11 -3.50
C PHE A 5 2.07 1.60 -4.89
N ALA A 6 1.81 0.31 -5.00
CA ALA A 6 1.29 -0.31 -6.21
C ALA A 6 0.23 -1.36 -5.84
N PRO A 7 -0.86 -1.49 -6.61
CA PRO A 7 -1.87 -2.53 -6.39
C PRO A 7 -1.28 -3.95 -6.37
N SER A 8 -0.17 -4.18 -7.07
CA SER A 8 0.54 -5.47 -7.10
C SER A 8 1.17 -5.86 -5.76
N TYR A 9 1.17 -4.97 -4.75
CA TYR A 9 1.59 -5.30 -3.39
C TYR A 9 0.51 -6.05 -2.61
N ILE A 10 -0.73 -6.07 -3.11
CA ILE A 10 -1.86 -6.77 -2.51
C ILE A 10 -1.94 -8.16 -3.15
N LEU A 11 -1.74 -9.20 -2.34
CA LEU A 11 -1.70 -10.59 -2.81
C LEU A 11 -2.76 -11.45 -2.12
N PRO A 12 -3.44 -12.35 -2.83
CA PRO A 12 -4.32 -13.31 -2.17
C PRO A 12 -3.48 -14.24 -1.27
N LEU A 13 -3.97 -14.48 -0.05
CA LEU A 13 -3.35 -15.40 0.87
C LEU A 13 -4.25 -16.61 1.15
N PRO A 14 -3.66 -17.80 1.39
CA PRO A 14 -4.41 -18.93 1.88
C PRO A 14 -5.12 -18.64 3.22
N PRO A 15 -6.23 -19.32 3.53
CA PRO A 15 -6.87 -19.23 4.85
C PRO A 15 -5.89 -19.56 5.99
N GLY A 16 -5.97 -18.79 7.08
CA GLY A 16 -5.10 -18.97 8.26
C GLY A 16 -3.67 -18.44 8.11
N HIS A 17 -3.33 -17.82 6.99
CA HIS A 17 -2.00 -17.23 6.79
C HIS A 17 -1.75 -16.08 7.78
N ARG A 18 -0.55 -16.04 8.38
CA ARG A 18 -0.21 -15.10 9.46
C ARG A 18 0.31 -13.75 8.97
N PHE A 19 0.65 -13.64 7.70
CA PHE A 19 1.08 -12.38 7.11
C PHE A 19 -0.10 -11.40 7.03
N PRO A 20 0.04 -10.17 7.53
CA PRO A 20 -1.06 -9.22 7.66
C PRO A 20 -1.33 -8.52 6.33
N MET A 21 -1.74 -9.26 5.31
CA MET A 21 -1.84 -8.74 3.94
C MET A 21 -2.77 -7.53 3.82
N LEU A 22 -3.87 -7.57 4.56
CA LEU A 22 -4.86 -6.49 4.62
C LEU A 22 -4.23 -5.12 4.92
N LYS A 23 -3.10 -5.06 5.63
CA LYS A 23 -2.41 -3.79 5.92
C LYS A 23 -1.94 -3.07 4.65
N TYR A 24 -1.59 -3.79 3.59
CA TYR A 24 -1.10 -3.16 2.36
C TYR A 24 -2.21 -2.45 1.59
N GLU A 25 -3.45 -2.91 1.74
CA GLU A 25 -4.64 -2.25 1.21
C GLU A 25 -5.09 -1.09 2.12
N LEU A 26 -5.18 -1.35 3.44
CA LEU A 26 -5.74 -0.38 4.39
C LEU A 26 -4.81 0.79 4.75
N LEU A 27 -3.49 0.61 4.74
CA LEU A 27 -2.56 1.69 5.15
C LEU A 27 -2.63 2.91 4.22
N PRO A 28 -2.56 2.78 2.88
CA PRO A 28 -2.75 3.92 1.97
C PRO A 28 -4.07 4.65 2.21
N GLU A 29 -5.17 3.89 2.37
CA GLU A 29 -6.51 4.44 2.60
C GLU A 29 -6.58 5.20 3.93
N GLN A 30 -6.02 4.64 5.00
CA GLN A 30 -5.99 5.28 6.31
C GLN A 30 -5.15 6.56 6.31
N LEU A 31 -3.99 6.55 5.62
CA LEU A 31 -3.13 7.73 5.50
C LEU A 31 -3.83 8.88 4.78
N LEU A 32 -4.62 8.57 3.75
CA LEU A 32 -5.45 9.56 3.04
C LEU A 32 -6.60 10.05 3.92
N HIS A 33 -7.27 9.15 4.64
CA HIS A 33 -8.39 9.47 5.51
C HIS A 33 -7.99 10.40 6.68
N GLU A 34 -6.85 10.13 7.30
CA GLU A 34 -6.33 10.93 8.43
C GLU A 34 -5.71 12.26 7.99
N GLY A 35 -5.50 12.47 6.68
CA GLY A 35 -4.79 13.63 6.16
C GLY A 35 -3.28 13.59 6.41
N THR A 36 -2.74 12.46 6.87
CA THR A 36 -1.30 12.23 7.04
C THR A 36 -0.57 12.23 5.69
N ALA A 37 -1.24 11.80 4.62
CA ALA A 37 -0.76 11.89 3.25
C ALA A 37 -1.87 12.40 2.32
N THR A 38 -1.47 12.97 1.19
CA THR A 38 -2.34 13.37 0.09
C THR A 38 -2.17 12.40 -1.09
N ALA A 39 -3.10 12.40 -2.04
CA ALA A 39 -2.98 11.55 -3.23
C ALA A 39 -1.69 11.82 -4.03
N SER A 40 -1.16 13.04 -4.01
CA SER A 40 0.10 13.41 -4.66
C SER A 40 1.35 12.86 -3.98
N ASP A 41 1.26 12.38 -2.74
CA ASP A 41 2.40 11.76 -2.04
C ASP A 41 2.67 10.33 -2.55
N PHE A 42 1.72 9.69 -3.25
CA PHE A 42 1.82 8.31 -3.70
C PHE A 42 2.36 8.19 -5.14
N PHE A 43 3.24 7.21 -5.37
CA PHE A 43 3.73 6.87 -6.71
C PHE A 43 3.94 5.35 -6.87
N VAL A 44 3.89 4.89 -8.12
CA VAL A 44 4.22 3.50 -8.48
C VAL A 44 5.72 3.43 -8.80
N PRO A 45 6.53 2.65 -8.06
CA PRO A 45 7.95 2.54 -8.37
C PRO A 45 8.19 1.71 -9.62
N THR A 46 9.17 2.11 -10.40
CA THR A 46 9.67 1.34 -11.54
C THR A 46 10.81 0.41 -11.08
N PRO A 47 10.91 -0.82 -11.62
CA PRO A 47 12.06 -1.68 -11.39
C PRO A 47 13.37 -0.98 -11.80
N PRO A 48 14.50 -1.31 -11.15
CA PRO A 48 15.79 -0.87 -11.64
C PRO A 48 16.05 -1.42 -13.05
N PRO A 49 16.87 -0.72 -13.87
CA PRO A 49 17.24 -1.18 -15.21
C PRO A 49 18.03 -2.49 -15.19
#